data_AF-A0A3N1GTZ4-F1
#
_entry.id   AF-A0A3N1GTZ4-F1
#
_cell.length_a   1.000
_cell.length_b   1.000
_cell.length_c   1.000
_cell.angle_alpha   90.00
_cell.angle_beta   90.00
_cell.angle_gamma   90.00
#
_symmetry.space_group_name_H-M   'P 1'
#
loop_
_entity.id
_entity.type
_entity.pdbx_description
1 polymer ?
#
loop_
_entity_poly.entity_id
_entity_poly.type
_entity_poly.pdbx_seq_one_letter_code
_entity_poly.pdbx_strand_id
1 'polypeptide(L)'
;MPQDASPNGDAPAERVLGSADRVAEMQAKLHRWAAADPDRRFDDLFNLVHDPATLVMAFDRVAGNRGARSPGVDGLTVADVEDRIGVPGFLNDLRAQLKTGSFRPLPVRERKIPKPGGSGKVRKLGIPTIADRVVQAALKLVLEPIFEADFVPVSYGFRPKRRAQDAIAEIQYYGTRGYQWVLDADIEACFDSIGHTALMDRVRARIKDKRVLALVKAFLKAGILTELGIAQDTLTGTPQGGILSPLLANIALSVLDEHLMAPWKPDGTMGSEYRRARQRRQNAATWRLVRYADDFVVLVNGTQEHVELLHEDVATVLAPLGLKLSPAKTRVLHLSDGFDFLGFHIQWRRKRGTDKWHVYTFVAKRPIQSLKAKIRTLTRRLSQRDLGAMLTRINQVMHGWANYFRHAVAKNLFSMLDAFVWKRLIRMLIARHHWRWMDVRRRFTTATGRWLPISAGTVELRPIAAIPITRYRWRAARIPSPWPLTVNA
;
A
#
# COMPACT_ATOMS: atom_id res chain seq x y z
N MET A 1 -39.35 -61.20 8.02
CA MET A 1 -38.11 -60.94 8.79
C MET A 1 -37.12 -62.02 8.43
N PRO A 2 -35.86 -61.74 8.07
CA PRO A 2 -35.04 -60.54 8.36
C PRO A 2 -34.87 -59.64 7.11
N GLN A 3 -34.86 -58.31 7.17
CA GLN A 3 -33.99 -57.31 7.84
C GLN A 3 -32.95 -56.71 6.87
N ASP A 4 -33.06 -55.39 6.77
CA ASP A 4 -32.04 -54.40 6.39
C ASP A 4 -31.74 -54.13 4.92
N ALA A 5 -32.68 -53.40 4.30
CA ALA A 5 -32.32 -52.39 3.30
C ALA A 5 -31.69 -51.18 4.03
N SER A 6 -30.40 -50.96 3.83
CA SER A 6 -29.71 -49.74 4.29
C SER A 6 -30.09 -48.56 3.38
N PRO A 7 -30.60 -47.44 3.89
CA PRO A 7 -30.91 -46.28 3.08
C PRO A 7 -29.64 -45.46 2.79
N ASN A 8 -29.54 -44.99 1.54
CA ASN A 8 -28.55 -44.02 1.06
C ASN A 8 -28.25 -42.91 2.10
N GLY A 9 -26.98 -42.76 2.45
CA GLY A 9 -26.55 -41.81 3.47
C GLY A 9 -25.13 -41.27 3.26
N ASP A 10 -24.64 -41.15 2.03
CA ASP A 10 -23.40 -40.40 1.74
C ASP A 10 -23.73 -39.00 1.20
N ALA A 11 -24.33 -38.18 2.08
CA ALA A 11 -24.14 -36.74 1.97
C ALA A 11 -22.71 -36.45 2.47
N PRO A 12 -21.84 -35.76 1.71
CA PRO A 12 -20.52 -35.43 2.19
C PRO A 12 -20.66 -34.55 3.43
N ALA A 13 -20.12 -35.03 4.56
CA ALA A 13 -20.11 -34.34 5.83
C ALA A 13 -19.78 -32.86 5.62
N GLU A 14 -20.71 -31.97 6.00
CA GLU A 14 -20.50 -30.53 5.97
C GLU A 14 -19.21 -30.20 6.73
N ARG A 15 -18.16 -29.82 6.01
CA ARG A 15 -16.96 -29.26 6.62
C ARG A 15 -17.41 -28.04 7.42
N VAL A 16 -17.28 -28.10 8.74
CA VAL A 16 -17.43 -26.92 9.60
C VAL A 16 -16.23 -26.01 9.30
N LEU A 17 -16.38 -25.19 8.25
CA LEU A 17 -15.37 -24.24 7.81
C LEU A 17 -15.20 -23.16 8.88
N GLY A 18 -13.96 -22.83 9.22
CA GLY A 18 -13.67 -21.69 10.08
C GLY A 18 -14.14 -20.38 9.43
N SER A 19 -14.39 -19.33 10.23
CA SER A 19 -14.85 -18.03 9.73
C SER A 19 -13.99 -17.48 8.59
N ALA A 20 -12.67 -17.70 8.65
CA ALA A 20 -11.73 -17.29 7.62
C ALA A 20 -11.93 -18.02 6.28
N ASP A 21 -12.17 -19.33 6.31
CA ASP A 21 -12.35 -20.14 5.10
C ASP A 21 -13.67 -19.80 4.41
N ARG A 22 -14.75 -19.65 5.19
CA ARG A 22 -16.06 -19.24 4.68
C ARG A 22 -15.99 -17.87 3.98
N VAL A 23 -15.29 -16.90 4.58
CA VAL A 23 -15.10 -15.59 3.95
C VAL A 23 -14.22 -15.72 2.71
N ALA A 24 -13.16 -16.52 2.72
CA ALA A 24 -12.31 -16.73 1.56
C ALA A 24 -13.07 -17.34 0.37
N GLU A 25 -13.92 -18.34 0.62
CA GLU A 25 -14.81 -18.95 -0.40
C GLU A 25 -15.79 -17.93 -0.98
N MET A 26 -16.45 -17.16 -0.11
CA MET A 26 -17.34 -16.06 -0.52
C MET A 26 -16.61 -15.06 -1.40
N GLN A 27 -15.42 -14.60 -1.00
CA GLN A 27 -14.65 -13.64 -1.80
C GLN A 27 -14.22 -14.25 -3.15
N ALA A 28 -13.83 -15.53 -3.18
CA ALA A 28 -13.50 -16.22 -4.42
C ALA A 28 -14.71 -16.33 -5.36
N LYS A 29 -15.91 -16.56 -4.82
CA LYS A 29 -17.16 -16.58 -5.59
C LYS A 29 -17.49 -15.19 -6.16
N LEU A 30 -17.41 -14.14 -5.35
CA LEU A 30 -17.64 -12.76 -5.78
C LEU A 30 -16.66 -12.35 -6.88
N HIS A 31 -15.37 -12.65 -6.71
CA HIS A 31 -14.35 -12.32 -7.70
C HIS A 31 -14.57 -13.04 -9.03
N ARG A 32 -14.91 -14.34 -8.99
CA ARG A 32 -15.23 -15.12 -10.20
C ARG A 32 -16.42 -14.55 -10.97
N TRP A 33 -17.50 -14.23 -10.25
CA TRP A 33 -18.68 -13.62 -10.87
C TRP A 33 -18.40 -12.24 -11.44
N ALA A 34 -17.57 -11.44 -10.76
CA ALA A 34 -17.21 -10.12 -11.24
C ALA A 34 -16.34 -10.17 -12.50
N ALA A 35 -15.40 -11.14 -12.55
CA ALA A 35 -14.51 -11.34 -13.69
C ALA A 35 -15.21 -11.97 -14.91
N ALA A 36 -16.22 -12.82 -14.68
CA ALA A 36 -16.97 -13.48 -15.75
C ALA A 36 -17.95 -12.54 -16.47
N ASP A 37 -18.49 -11.56 -15.76
CA ASP A 37 -19.46 -10.60 -16.29
C ASP A 37 -19.11 -9.17 -15.81
N PRO A 38 -18.43 -8.37 -16.65
CA PRO A 38 -18.05 -6.99 -16.34
C PRO A 38 -19.23 -6.02 -16.14
N ASP A 39 -20.41 -6.35 -16.65
CA ASP A 39 -21.61 -5.52 -16.52
C ASP A 39 -22.48 -5.96 -15.33
N ARG A 40 -22.10 -7.06 -14.65
CA ARG A 40 -22.82 -7.57 -13.49
C ARG A 40 -22.84 -6.56 -12.35
N ARG A 41 -24.07 -6.22 -11.96
CA ARG A 41 -24.36 -5.44 -10.76
C ARG A 41 -24.74 -6.36 -9.61
N PHE A 42 -24.00 -6.26 -8.51
CA PHE A 42 -24.19 -7.08 -7.33
C PHE A 42 -25.26 -6.49 -6.41
N ASP A 43 -26.21 -7.32 -6.03
CA ASP A 43 -27.24 -7.03 -5.03
C ASP A 43 -27.08 -7.97 -3.83
N ASP A 44 -27.82 -7.70 -2.76
CA ASP A 44 -27.82 -8.47 -1.50
C ASP A 44 -26.45 -8.67 -0.81
N LEU A 45 -25.51 -7.77 -1.10
CA LEU A 45 -24.18 -7.78 -0.48
C LEU A 45 -24.23 -7.42 1.01
N PHE A 46 -25.24 -6.69 1.45
CA PHE A 46 -25.37 -6.27 2.84
C PHE A 46 -25.46 -7.47 3.78
N ASN A 47 -26.08 -8.57 3.33
CA ASN A 47 -26.12 -9.83 4.08
C ASN A 47 -24.75 -10.42 4.37
N LEU A 48 -23.80 -10.21 3.45
CA LEU A 48 -22.41 -10.64 3.63
C LEU A 48 -21.64 -9.71 4.58
N VAL A 49 -21.99 -8.42 4.62
CA VAL A 49 -21.34 -7.42 5.49
C VAL A 49 -21.65 -7.68 6.97
N HIS A 50 -22.88 -8.06 7.30
CA HIS A 50 -23.29 -8.39 8.68
C HIS A 50 -23.28 -9.89 9.01
N ASP A 51 -22.73 -10.73 8.11
CA ASP A 51 -22.54 -12.14 8.39
C ASP A 51 -21.57 -12.32 9.58
N PRO A 52 -21.87 -13.22 10.54
CA PRO A 52 -21.02 -13.44 11.71
C PRO A 52 -19.57 -13.78 11.35
N ALA A 53 -19.33 -14.60 10.32
CA ALA A 53 -17.98 -14.97 9.91
C ALA A 53 -17.22 -13.75 9.36
N THR A 54 -17.89 -12.90 8.57
CA THR A 54 -17.32 -11.64 8.07
C THR A 54 -16.95 -10.69 9.19
N LEU A 55 -17.83 -10.51 10.19
CA LEU A 55 -17.59 -9.61 11.31
C LEU A 55 -16.45 -10.09 12.21
N VAL A 56 -16.35 -11.39 12.48
CA VAL A 56 -15.22 -11.99 13.20
C VAL A 56 -13.91 -11.74 12.45
N MET A 57 -13.85 -12.07 11.15
CA MET A 57 -12.65 -11.85 10.36
C MET A 57 -12.27 -10.35 10.27
N ALA A 58 -13.27 -9.47 10.20
CA ALA A 58 -13.07 -8.04 10.22
C ALA A 58 -12.48 -7.56 11.56
N PHE A 59 -12.99 -8.06 12.69
CA PHE A 59 -12.45 -7.77 14.02
C PHE A 59 -11.00 -8.24 14.16
N ASP A 60 -10.70 -9.48 13.78
CA ASP A 60 -9.34 -10.04 13.85
C ASP A 60 -8.33 -9.20 13.05
N ARG A 61 -8.75 -8.70 11.88
CA ARG A 61 -7.94 -7.76 11.09
C ARG A 61 -7.72 -6.43 11.81
N VAL A 62 -8.72 -5.91 12.51
CA VAL A 62 -8.56 -4.67 13.29
C VAL A 62 -7.66 -4.90 14.51
N ALA A 63 -7.83 -6.02 15.21
CA ALA A 63 -7.07 -6.42 16.39
C ALA A 63 -5.59 -6.69 16.07
N GLY A 64 -5.29 -7.37 14.95
CA GLY A 64 -3.92 -7.65 14.52
C GLY A 64 -3.12 -6.43 14.04
N ASN A 65 -3.77 -5.27 13.87
CA ASN A 65 -3.12 -4.06 13.37
C ASN A 65 -2.61 -3.16 14.51
N ARG A 66 -1.54 -2.39 14.26
CA ARG A 66 -1.01 -1.41 15.24
C ARG A 66 -2.03 -0.36 15.68
N GLY A 67 -3.05 -0.12 14.85
CA GLY A 67 -4.17 0.76 15.17
C GLY A 67 -5.06 0.26 16.30
N ALA A 68 -4.97 -1.03 16.69
CA ALA A 68 -5.74 -1.62 17.78
C ALA A 68 -5.64 -0.85 19.11
N ARG A 69 -4.48 -0.21 19.34
CA ARG A 69 -4.17 0.58 20.55
C ARG A 69 -4.57 2.05 20.47
N SER A 70 -5.14 2.48 19.33
CA SER A 70 -5.51 3.88 19.11
C SER A 70 -7.03 4.01 19.14
N PRO A 71 -7.61 4.65 20.17
CA PRO A 71 -9.05 4.81 20.27
C PRO A 71 -9.58 5.87 19.31
N GLY A 72 -10.85 5.74 18.94
CA GLY A 72 -11.61 6.74 18.19
C GLY A 72 -12.09 7.87 19.10
N VAL A 73 -13.22 8.48 18.76
CA VAL A 73 -13.87 9.52 19.57
C VAL A 73 -14.57 8.96 20.81
N ASP A 74 -14.90 7.67 20.80
CA ASP A 74 -15.54 6.92 21.88
C ASP A 74 -14.58 6.45 22.98
N GLY A 75 -13.27 6.62 22.78
CA GLY A 75 -12.25 6.24 23.76
C GLY A 75 -11.95 4.73 23.83
N LEU A 76 -12.68 3.88 23.10
CA LEU A 76 -12.51 2.42 23.17
C LEU A 76 -11.32 1.92 22.34
N THR A 77 -10.57 0.99 22.91
CA THR A 77 -9.51 0.23 22.23
C THR A 77 -9.91 -1.23 22.02
N VAL A 78 -9.11 -1.99 21.26
CA VAL A 78 -9.36 -3.44 21.10
C VAL A 78 -9.26 -4.17 22.44
N ALA A 79 -8.30 -3.79 23.29
CA ALA A 79 -8.16 -4.39 24.62
C ALA A 79 -9.39 -4.11 25.48
N ASP A 80 -9.99 -2.92 25.40
CA ASP A 80 -11.25 -2.64 26.11
C ASP A 80 -12.39 -3.56 25.64
N VAL A 81 -12.47 -3.83 24.33
CA VAL A 81 -13.49 -4.74 23.78
C VAL A 81 -13.24 -6.18 24.24
N GLU A 82 -11.98 -6.64 24.21
CA GLU A 82 -11.60 -7.99 24.64
C GLU A 82 -11.81 -8.21 26.14
N ASP A 83 -11.38 -7.25 26.97
CA ASP A 83 -11.32 -7.42 28.43
C ASP A 83 -12.61 -7.00 29.15
N ARG A 84 -13.35 -6.00 28.64
CA ARG A 84 -14.49 -5.40 29.36
C ARG A 84 -15.86 -5.75 28.77
N ILE A 85 -15.96 -5.83 27.45
CA ILE A 85 -17.23 -6.03 26.74
C ILE A 85 -17.41 -7.50 26.35
N GLY A 86 -16.31 -8.15 25.95
CA GLY A 86 -16.32 -9.46 25.30
C GLY A 86 -16.59 -9.35 23.80
N VAL A 87 -15.68 -9.92 23.00
CA VAL A 87 -15.77 -9.89 21.52
C VAL A 87 -17.09 -10.45 20.99
N PRO A 88 -17.62 -11.61 21.47
CA PRO A 88 -18.88 -12.15 20.94
C PRO A 88 -20.08 -11.21 21.17
N GLY A 89 -20.19 -10.60 22.34
CA GLY A 89 -21.26 -9.64 22.66
C GLY A 89 -21.17 -8.40 21.78
N PHE A 90 -19.98 -7.80 21.70
CA PHE A 90 -19.72 -6.64 20.85
C PHE A 90 -20.09 -6.88 19.38
N LEU A 91 -19.71 -8.03 18.80
CA LEU A 91 -20.02 -8.35 17.41
C LEU A 91 -21.50 -8.66 17.19
N ASN A 92 -22.18 -9.28 18.17
CA ASN A 92 -23.62 -9.52 18.10
C ASN A 92 -24.42 -8.21 18.13
N ASP A 93 -24.04 -7.27 18.99
CA ASP A 93 -24.68 -5.95 19.05
C ASP A 93 -24.45 -5.17 17.75
N LEU A 94 -23.21 -5.16 17.25
CA LEU A 94 -22.89 -4.50 15.98
C LEU A 94 -23.68 -5.11 14.82
N ARG A 95 -23.80 -6.44 14.78
CA ARG A 95 -24.62 -7.15 13.80
C ARG A 95 -26.09 -6.78 13.91
N ALA A 96 -26.64 -6.71 15.12
CA ALA A 96 -28.03 -6.31 15.34
C ALA A 96 -28.28 -4.89 14.83
N GLN A 97 -27.39 -3.93 15.13
CA GLN A 97 -27.47 -2.56 14.65
C GLN A 97 -27.38 -2.45 13.13
N LEU A 98 -26.54 -3.26 12.48
CA LEU A 98 -26.47 -3.32 11.02
C LEU A 98 -27.76 -3.88 10.43
N LYS A 99 -28.30 -4.96 11.00
CA LYS A 99 -29.55 -5.59 10.53
C LYS A 99 -30.75 -4.67 10.64
N THR A 100 -30.89 -3.94 11.75
CA THR A 100 -31.99 -2.99 11.96
C THR A 100 -31.77 -1.67 11.21
N GLY A 101 -30.57 -1.44 10.67
CA GLY A 101 -30.20 -0.20 10.02
C GLY A 101 -30.01 0.98 10.99
N SER A 102 -29.90 0.73 12.29
CA SER A 102 -29.66 1.75 13.32
C SER A 102 -28.19 2.16 13.43
N PHE A 103 -27.26 1.37 12.89
CA PHE A 103 -25.83 1.71 12.90
C PHE A 103 -25.58 3.06 12.20
N ARG A 104 -24.87 3.96 12.88
CA ARG A 104 -24.45 5.26 12.34
C ARG A 104 -22.96 5.44 12.60
N PRO A 105 -22.15 5.66 11.54
CA PRO A 105 -20.75 5.97 11.71
C PRO A 105 -20.55 7.20 12.58
N LEU A 106 -19.55 7.15 13.47
CA LEU A 106 -19.19 8.30 14.29
C LEU A 106 -18.15 9.17 13.58
N PRO A 107 -18.06 10.47 13.92
CA PRO A 107 -17.00 11.34 13.42
C PRO A 107 -15.61 10.77 13.72
N VAL A 108 -14.72 10.87 12.74
CA VAL A 108 -13.35 10.37 12.92
C VAL A 108 -12.56 11.35 13.79
N ARG A 109 -11.75 10.83 14.71
CA ARG A 109 -10.89 11.66 15.57
C ARG A 109 -9.69 12.17 14.77
N GLU A 110 -9.53 13.48 14.65
CA GLU A 110 -8.37 14.07 13.98
C GLU A 110 -7.09 13.82 14.79
N ARG A 111 -6.02 13.48 14.07
CA ARG A 111 -4.66 13.43 14.58
C ARG A 111 -3.69 14.00 13.56
N LYS A 112 -2.96 15.05 13.93
CA LYS A 112 -1.96 15.66 13.04
C LYS A 112 -0.63 14.91 13.13
N ILE A 113 -0.14 14.45 11.98
CA ILE A 113 1.15 13.74 11.85
C ILE A 113 2.06 14.55 10.92
N PRO A 114 3.31 14.87 11.29
CA PRO A 114 4.22 15.58 10.41
C PRO A 114 4.41 14.85 9.08
N LYS A 115 4.31 15.55 7.93
CA LYS A 115 4.68 14.94 6.65
C LYS A 115 6.17 14.57 6.68
N PRO A 116 6.57 13.40 6.17
CA PRO A 116 7.97 13.06 6.07
C PRO A 116 8.70 14.12 5.25
N GLY A 117 9.91 14.54 5.64
CA GLY A 117 10.73 15.48 4.86
C GLY A 117 10.85 16.91 5.40
N GLY A 118 10.26 17.23 6.56
CA GLY A 118 10.54 18.47 7.29
C GLY A 118 9.94 19.74 6.67
N SER A 119 9.01 19.62 5.72
CA SER A 119 8.36 20.75 5.04
C SER A 119 7.43 21.60 5.93
N GLY A 120 7.41 21.39 7.25
CA GLY A 120 6.46 22.02 8.20
C GLY A 120 4.99 21.57 8.06
N LYS A 121 4.58 21.10 6.88
CA LYS A 121 3.21 20.63 6.60
C LYS A 121 2.86 19.36 7.39
N VAL A 122 1.66 19.33 7.94
CA VAL A 122 1.08 18.16 8.65
C VAL A 122 0.14 17.37 7.74
N ARG A 123 0.01 16.07 8.02
CA ARG A 123 -0.97 15.15 7.47
C ARG A 123 -2.06 14.97 8.52
N LYS A 124 -3.30 15.33 8.19
CA LYS A 124 -4.46 15.11 9.04
C LYS A 124 -4.88 13.64 8.88
N LEU A 125 -4.86 12.88 9.98
CA LEU A 125 -5.35 11.50 10.00
C LEU A 125 -6.67 11.47 10.77
N GLY A 126 -7.70 10.86 10.21
CA GLY A 126 -8.92 10.50 10.92
C GLY A 126 -8.79 9.09 11.50
N ILE A 127 -8.94 8.96 12.82
CA ILE A 127 -8.96 7.67 13.52
C ILE A 127 -10.43 7.33 13.84
N PRO A 128 -11.04 6.37 13.12
CA PRO A 128 -12.41 5.94 13.42
C PRO A 128 -12.47 5.11 14.71
N THR A 129 -13.67 4.91 15.22
CA THR A 129 -13.93 4.02 16.37
C THR A 129 -13.60 2.56 16.04
N ILE A 130 -13.62 1.68 17.04
CA ILE A 130 -13.43 0.24 16.80
C ILE A 130 -14.60 -0.31 16.00
N ALA A 131 -15.84 0.04 16.36
CA ALA A 131 -17.04 -0.37 15.62
C ALA A 131 -16.97 0.07 14.15
N ASP A 132 -16.66 1.34 13.88
CA ASP A 132 -16.50 1.86 12.52
C ASP A 132 -15.44 1.11 11.73
N ARG A 133 -14.29 0.80 12.36
CA ARG A 133 -13.21 0.05 11.70
C ARG A 133 -13.63 -1.37 11.37
N VAL A 134 -14.35 -2.06 12.27
CA VAL A 134 -14.86 -3.42 12.01
C VAL A 134 -15.84 -3.39 10.84
N VAL A 135 -16.80 -2.47 10.82
CA VAL A 135 -17.75 -2.35 9.70
C VAL A 135 -17.05 -1.97 8.39
N GLN A 136 -16.09 -1.04 8.41
CA GLN A 136 -15.29 -0.71 7.23
C GLN A 136 -14.45 -1.90 6.74
N ALA A 137 -13.90 -2.71 7.65
CA ALA A 137 -13.16 -3.92 7.31
C ALA A 137 -14.09 -4.99 6.71
N ALA A 138 -15.31 -5.15 7.23
CA ALA A 138 -16.33 -6.02 6.68
C ALA A 138 -16.77 -5.57 5.27
N LEU A 139 -17.04 -4.28 5.08
CA LEU A 139 -17.30 -3.71 3.74
C LEU A 139 -16.14 -3.98 2.79
N LYS A 140 -14.90 -3.77 3.24
CA LYS A 140 -13.72 -4.05 2.42
C LYS A 140 -13.63 -5.52 2.04
N LEU A 141 -13.88 -6.45 2.97
CA LEU A 141 -13.89 -7.89 2.69
C LEU A 141 -14.87 -8.25 1.57
N VAL A 142 -16.05 -7.63 1.54
CA VAL A 142 -17.08 -7.90 0.53
C VAL A 142 -16.81 -7.19 -0.80
N LEU A 143 -16.38 -5.92 -0.77
CA LEU A 143 -16.24 -5.08 -1.96
C LEU A 143 -14.92 -5.30 -2.71
N GLU A 144 -13.80 -5.54 -2.01
CA GLU A 144 -12.47 -5.70 -2.61
C GLU A 144 -12.42 -6.79 -3.72
N PRO A 145 -13.01 -8.00 -3.57
CA PRO A 145 -12.98 -9.01 -4.63
C PRO A 145 -13.74 -8.60 -5.89
N ILE A 146 -14.80 -7.80 -5.76
CA ILE A 146 -15.61 -7.32 -6.89
C ILE A 146 -14.78 -6.32 -7.71
N PHE A 147 -14.30 -5.25 -7.07
CA PHE A 147 -13.58 -4.18 -7.77
C PHE A 147 -12.17 -4.58 -8.23
N GLU A 148 -11.50 -5.51 -7.53
CA GLU A 148 -10.18 -6.00 -7.99
C GLU A 148 -10.26 -6.72 -9.33
N ALA A 149 -11.41 -7.29 -9.71
CA ALA A 149 -11.61 -7.89 -11.03
C ALA A 149 -11.55 -6.85 -12.16
N ASP A 150 -11.97 -5.61 -11.89
CA ASP A 150 -12.06 -4.53 -12.88
C ASP A 150 -10.76 -3.73 -13.00
N PHE A 151 -9.97 -3.67 -11.92
CA PHE A 151 -8.78 -2.84 -11.87
C PHE A 151 -7.70 -3.26 -12.88
N VAL A 152 -7.39 -2.35 -13.79
CA VAL A 152 -6.33 -2.47 -14.79
C VAL A 152 -4.98 -2.82 -14.12
N PRO A 153 -4.15 -3.71 -14.72
CA PRO A 153 -2.90 -4.18 -14.12
C PRO A 153 -1.74 -3.16 -14.23
N VAL A 154 -2.03 -1.87 -14.08
CA VAL A 154 -1.07 -0.76 -14.02
C VAL A 154 -1.09 -0.02 -12.68
N SER A 155 -2.09 -0.29 -11.84
CA SER A 155 -2.22 0.22 -10.49
C SER A 155 -1.72 -0.80 -9.46
N TYR A 156 -0.85 -0.38 -8.54
CA TYR A 156 -0.18 -1.25 -7.58
C TYR A 156 -0.46 -0.90 -6.12
N GLY A 157 -0.77 0.36 -5.83
CA GLY A 157 -0.96 0.85 -4.46
C GLY A 157 -2.21 0.28 -3.80
N PHE A 158 -2.10 -0.13 -2.54
CA PHE A 158 -3.21 -0.62 -1.70
C PHE A 158 -3.98 -1.84 -2.24
N ARG A 159 -3.38 -2.57 -3.20
CA ARG A 159 -3.99 -3.77 -3.80
C ARG A 159 -3.33 -5.05 -3.29
N PRO A 160 -4.09 -6.16 -3.16
CA PRO A 160 -3.55 -7.42 -2.65
C PRO A 160 -2.45 -7.98 -3.57
N LYS A 161 -1.41 -8.57 -2.96
CA LYS A 161 -0.27 -9.22 -3.65
C LYS A 161 0.54 -8.34 -4.62
N ARG A 162 0.27 -7.02 -4.65
CA ARG A 162 1.01 -6.00 -5.42
C ARG A 162 1.92 -5.21 -4.48
N ARG A 163 3.15 -4.95 -4.91
CA ARG A 163 4.19 -4.26 -4.13
C ARG A 163 4.75 -3.07 -4.90
N ALA A 164 5.36 -2.12 -4.20
CA ALA A 164 6.04 -0.99 -4.82
C ALA A 164 7.10 -1.45 -5.84
N GLN A 165 7.79 -2.56 -5.57
CA GLN A 165 8.77 -3.15 -6.47
C GLN A 165 8.18 -3.63 -7.80
N ASP A 166 6.90 -4.02 -7.84
CA ASP A 166 6.22 -4.37 -9.11
C ASP A 166 6.13 -3.13 -10.02
N ALA A 167 5.76 -1.97 -9.45
CA ALA A 167 5.72 -0.69 -10.17
C ALA A 167 7.13 -0.28 -10.67
N ILE A 168 8.16 -0.39 -9.83
CA ILE A 168 9.55 -0.09 -10.23
C ILE A 168 10.00 -1.02 -11.37
N ALA A 169 9.66 -2.30 -11.31
CA ALA A 169 10.04 -3.26 -12.35
C ALA A 169 9.32 -2.97 -13.68
N GLU A 170 8.07 -2.51 -13.64
CA GLU A 170 7.33 -2.03 -14.81
C GLU A 170 8.09 -0.85 -15.46
N ILE A 171 8.55 0.10 -14.64
CA ILE A 171 9.31 1.26 -15.14
C ILE A 171 10.62 0.85 -15.79
N GLN A 172 11.38 -0.04 -15.14
CA GLN A 172 12.62 -0.57 -15.71
C GLN A 172 12.38 -1.28 -17.04
N TYR A 173 11.30 -2.06 -17.15
CA TYR A 173 10.95 -2.84 -18.33
C TYR A 173 10.65 -1.97 -19.54
N TYR A 174 9.81 -0.94 -19.37
CA TYR A 174 9.42 -0.05 -20.47
C TYR A 174 10.50 1.01 -20.76
N GLY A 175 11.14 1.57 -19.73
CA GLY A 175 12.21 2.54 -19.93
C GLY A 175 13.43 1.97 -20.68
N THR A 176 13.73 0.68 -20.51
CA THR A 176 14.76 -0.01 -21.30
C THR A 176 14.33 -0.28 -22.76
N ARG A 177 13.06 -0.06 -23.11
CA ARG A 177 12.47 -0.22 -24.46
C ARG A 177 12.09 1.11 -25.12
N GLY A 178 12.79 2.19 -24.77
CA GLY A 178 12.64 3.49 -25.41
C GLY A 178 11.52 4.36 -24.85
N TYR A 179 10.83 3.95 -23.78
CA TYR A 179 9.88 4.82 -23.07
C TYR A 179 10.64 5.73 -22.10
N GLN A 180 11.34 6.72 -22.65
CA GLN A 180 12.37 7.49 -21.94
C GLN A 180 11.90 8.87 -21.49
N TRP A 181 10.85 9.41 -22.07
CA TRP A 181 10.18 10.58 -21.52
C TRP A 181 9.21 10.16 -20.42
N VAL A 182 9.10 10.96 -19.37
CA VAL A 182 8.33 10.63 -18.17
C VAL A 182 7.50 11.84 -17.77
N LEU A 183 6.20 11.62 -17.61
CA LEU A 183 5.35 12.47 -16.78
C LEU A 183 5.39 11.94 -15.35
N ASP A 184 6.09 12.62 -14.46
CA ASP A 184 6.08 12.36 -13.02
C ASP A 184 4.98 13.21 -12.39
N ALA A 185 3.84 12.61 -12.05
CA ALA A 185 2.63 13.34 -11.66
C ALA A 185 2.13 12.98 -10.26
N ASP A 186 1.74 14.01 -9.51
CA ASP A 186 1.19 13.90 -8.15
C ASP A 186 -0.16 14.61 -8.10
N ILE A 187 -1.16 13.98 -7.49
CA ILE A 187 -2.50 14.55 -7.30
C ILE A 187 -2.53 15.35 -6.00
N GLU A 188 -2.93 16.62 -6.08
CA GLU A 188 -3.05 17.46 -4.91
C GLU A 188 -4.15 16.94 -3.98
N ALA A 189 -3.80 16.74 -2.70
CA ALA A 189 -4.72 16.37 -1.63
C ALA A 189 -5.72 15.26 -2.02
N CYS A 190 -5.26 14.24 -2.77
CA CYS A 190 -6.12 13.23 -3.41
C CYS A 190 -7.21 12.69 -2.48
N PHE A 191 -6.86 12.24 -1.28
CA PHE A 191 -7.84 11.70 -0.34
C PHE A 191 -8.86 12.72 0.15
N ASP A 192 -8.53 14.01 0.22
CA ASP A 192 -9.37 15.06 0.78
C ASP A 192 -10.29 15.71 -0.29
N SER A 193 -9.92 15.57 -1.58
CA SER A 193 -10.59 16.28 -2.69
C SER A 193 -11.51 15.42 -3.56
N ILE A 194 -11.52 14.09 -3.42
CA ILE A 194 -12.40 13.22 -4.22
C ILE A 194 -13.87 13.61 -4.05
N GLY A 195 -14.55 13.93 -5.16
CA GLY A 195 -15.98 14.21 -5.17
C GLY A 195 -16.80 12.99 -4.76
N HIS A 196 -17.64 13.12 -3.73
CA HIS A 196 -18.47 12.01 -3.24
C HIS A 196 -19.44 11.49 -4.31
N THR A 197 -20.02 12.39 -5.11
CA THR A 197 -20.95 12.00 -6.19
C THR A 197 -20.25 11.12 -7.21
N ALA A 198 -19.14 11.58 -7.78
CA ALA A 198 -18.36 10.85 -8.78
C ALA A 198 -17.86 9.49 -8.25
N LEU A 199 -17.35 9.44 -7.00
CA LEU A 199 -16.97 8.19 -6.37
C LEU A 199 -18.16 7.23 -6.21
N MET A 200 -19.29 7.73 -5.72
CA MET A 200 -20.47 6.89 -5.50
C MET A 200 -21.07 6.39 -6.82
N ASP A 201 -20.98 7.15 -7.91
CA ASP A 201 -21.43 6.69 -9.23
C ASP A 201 -20.57 5.52 -9.74
N ARG A 202 -19.26 5.58 -9.52
CA ARG A 202 -18.34 4.46 -9.80
C ARG A 202 -18.67 3.24 -8.94
N VAL A 203 -19.00 3.42 -7.66
CA VAL A 203 -19.43 2.31 -6.80
C VAL A 203 -20.76 1.71 -7.29
N ARG A 204 -21.73 2.55 -7.67
CA ARG A 204 -23.06 2.14 -8.18
C ARG A 204 -23.00 1.36 -9.49
N ALA A 205 -21.96 1.59 -10.29
CA ALA A 205 -21.74 0.85 -11.53
C ALA A 205 -21.64 -0.65 -11.29
N ARG A 206 -21.03 -1.09 -10.17
CA ARG A 206 -20.96 -2.51 -9.80
C ARG A 206 -21.88 -2.92 -8.66
N ILE A 207 -22.31 -1.99 -7.80
CA ILE A 207 -23.10 -2.30 -6.60
C ILE A 207 -24.51 -1.73 -6.73
N LYS A 208 -25.51 -2.61 -6.70
CA LYS A 208 -26.94 -2.25 -6.71
C LYS A 208 -27.55 -2.19 -5.31
N ASP A 209 -26.98 -2.91 -4.34
CA ASP A 209 -27.49 -2.99 -2.97
C ASP A 209 -27.53 -1.59 -2.29
N LYS A 210 -28.75 -1.08 -2.09
CA LYS A 210 -29.00 0.25 -1.53
C LYS A 210 -28.48 0.40 -0.11
N ARG A 211 -28.47 -0.67 0.70
CA ARG A 211 -28.02 -0.63 2.10
C ARG A 211 -26.50 -0.49 2.16
N VAL A 212 -25.78 -1.22 1.30
CA VAL A 212 -24.32 -1.05 1.16
C VAL A 212 -23.97 0.34 0.68
N LEU A 213 -24.66 0.83 -0.37
CA LEU A 213 -24.45 2.19 -0.89
C LEU A 213 -24.71 3.27 0.15
N ALA A 214 -25.78 3.13 0.95
CA ALA A 214 -26.10 4.05 2.03
C ALA A 214 -25.02 4.03 3.13
N LEU A 215 -24.51 2.85 3.48
CA LEU A 215 -23.47 2.72 4.50
C LEU A 215 -22.12 3.30 4.04
N VAL A 216 -21.72 3.06 2.78
CA VAL A 216 -20.53 3.69 2.19
C VAL A 216 -20.68 5.21 2.18
N LYS A 217 -21.84 5.71 1.76
CA LYS A 217 -22.15 7.15 1.78
C LYS A 217 -22.11 7.73 3.20
N ALA A 218 -22.61 7.00 4.19
CA ALA A 218 -22.57 7.41 5.59
C ALA A 218 -21.12 7.56 6.09
N PHE A 219 -20.23 6.61 5.76
CA PHE A 219 -18.81 6.72 6.10
C PHE A 219 -18.10 7.90 5.43
N LEU A 220 -18.42 8.19 4.17
CA LEU A 220 -17.88 9.35 3.46
C LEU A 220 -18.32 10.67 4.10
N LYS A 221 -19.53 10.71 4.65
CA LYS A 221 -20.13 11.89 5.29
C LYS A 221 -19.93 11.96 6.80
N ALA A 222 -19.25 10.99 7.42
CA ALA A 222 -19.21 10.83 8.87
C ALA A 222 -18.61 12.02 9.64
N GLY A 223 -18.03 13.01 8.97
CA GLY A 223 -17.47 14.20 9.63
C GLY A 223 -16.16 13.91 10.35
N ILE A 224 -15.51 14.97 10.81
CA ILE A 224 -14.24 14.92 11.55
C ILE A 224 -14.44 15.65 12.88
N LEU A 225 -14.04 15.01 13.98
CA LEU A 225 -13.89 15.68 15.26
C LEU A 225 -12.44 16.17 15.39
N THR A 226 -12.26 17.49 15.33
CA THR A 226 -10.94 18.12 15.41
C THR A 226 -10.29 17.92 16.79
N GLU A 227 -8.98 18.12 16.89
CA GLU A 227 -8.25 18.06 18.18
C GLU A 227 -8.77 19.09 19.22
N LEU A 228 -9.52 20.12 18.78
CA LEU A 228 -10.16 21.13 19.63
C LEU A 228 -11.59 20.77 20.04
N GLY A 229 -12.09 19.57 19.68
CA GLY A 229 -13.44 19.12 20.00
C GLY A 229 -14.54 19.67 19.09
N ILE A 230 -14.18 20.37 18.00
CA ILE A 230 -15.15 20.91 17.04
C ILE A 230 -15.47 19.85 15.99
N ALA A 231 -16.75 19.53 15.81
CA ALA A 231 -17.24 18.69 14.75
C ALA A 231 -17.29 19.46 13.42
N GLN A 232 -16.77 18.86 12.35
CA GLN A 232 -16.75 19.42 11.01
C GLN A 232 -17.34 18.43 10.02
N ASP A 233 -18.24 18.89 9.15
CA ASP A 233 -18.78 18.09 8.07
C ASP A 233 -17.73 17.80 6.99
N THR A 234 -17.87 16.66 6.32
CA THR A 234 -17.01 16.25 5.22
C THR A 234 -17.79 16.32 3.91
N LEU A 235 -17.58 17.40 3.14
CA LEU A 235 -18.27 17.64 1.86
C LEU A 235 -17.58 16.93 0.68
N THR A 236 -16.28 16.65 0.79
CA THR A 236 -15.46 15.95 -0.21
C THR A 236 -14.43 15.07 0.48
N GLY A 237 -13.87 14.12 -0.27
CA GLY A 237 -12.79 13.25 0.18
C GLY A 237 -13.24 11.98 0.89
N THR A 238 -12.28 11.16 1.26
CA THR A 238 -12.44 9.94 2.06
C THR A 238 -11.60 10.09 3.32
N PRO A 239 -12.11 9.75 4.52
CA PRO A 239 -11.38 9.93 5.77
C PRO A 239 -10.02 9.23 5.71
N GLN A 240 -8.95 10.00 5.82
CA GLN A 240 -7.60 9.47 5.74
C GLN A 240 -7.28 8.69 7.01
N GLY A 241 -7.29 7.36 6.94
CA GLY A 241 -7.14 6.48 8.11
C GLY A 241 -8.27 5.46 8.26
N GLY A 242 -9.36 5.62 7.50
CA GLY A 242 -10.37 4.56 7.33
C GLY A 242 -9.81 3.34 6.61
N ILE A 243 -10.29 2.16 6.99
CA ILE A 243 -9.86 0.87 6.40
C ILE A 243 -10.37 0.73 4.96
N LEU A 244 -11.55 1.28 4.69
CA LEU A 244 -12.20 1.24 3.37
C LEU A 244 -11.65 2.31 2.41
N SER A 245 -11.15 3.43 2.93
CA SER A 245 -10.72 4.59 2.13
C SER A 245 -9.71 4.27 1.02
N PRO A 246 -8.68 3.43 1.22
CA PRO A 246 -7.75 3.08 0.14
C PRO A 246 -8.40 2.35 -1.04
N LEU A 247 -9.40 1.51 -0.79
CA LEU A 247 -10.16 0.83 -1.84
C LEU A 247 -11.00 1.86 -2.63
N LEU A 248 -11.70 2.75 -1.92
CA LEU A 248 -12.50 3.81 -2.53
C LEU A 248 -11.65 4.77 -3.38
N ALA A 249 -10.46 5.15 -2.90
CA ALA A 249 -9.52 5.95 -3.67
C ALA A 249 -9.10 5.25 -4.98
N ASN A 250 -8.84 3.93 -4.92
CA ASN A 250 -8.54 3.17 -6.13
C ASN A 250 -9.74 3.06 -7.08
N ILE A 251 -10.97 2.94 -6.57
CA ILE A 251 -12.20 2.97 -7.38
C ILE A 251 -12.35 4.33 -8.09
N ALA A 252 -12.12 5.45 -7.40
CA ALA A 252 -12.16 6.77 -8.04
C ALA A 252 -11.07 6.90 -9.12
N LEU A 253 -9.82 6.56 -8.78
CA LEU A 253 -8.67 6.72 -9.68
C LEU A 253 -8.62 5.70 -10.82
N SER A 254 -9.46 4.66 -10.78
CA SER A 254 -9.55 3.69 -11.90
C SER A 254 -10.02 4.33 -13.21
N VAL A 255 -10.72 5.48 -13.16
CA VAL A 255 -11.07 6.25 -14.37
C VAL A 255 -9.82 6.68 -15.15
N LEU A 256 -8.77 7.11 -14.45
CA LEU A 256 -7.49 7.45 -15.07
C LEU A 256 -6.82 6.22 -15.69
N ASP A 257 -6.86 5.09 -14.97
CA ASP A 257 -6.29 3.83 -15.46
C ASP A 257 -7.01 3.36 -16.74
N GLU A 258 -8.34 3.40 -16.74
CA GLU A 258 -9.20 3.01 -17.87
C GLU A 258 -8.95 3.89 -19.08
N HIS A 259 -8.89 5.21 -18.90
CA HIS A 259 -8.65 6.17 -19.97
C HIS A 259 -7.28 5.99 -20.62
N LEU A 260 -6.20 6.06 -19.83
CA LEU A 260 -4.83 5.98 -20.36
C LEU A 260 -4.49 4.59 -20.91
N MET A 261 -5.16 3.54 -20.43
CA MET A 261 -4.93 2.18 -20.89
C MET A 261 -5.94 1.68 -21.92
N ALA A 262 -6.94 2.49 -22.30
CA ALA A 262 -7.88 2.13 -23.38
C ALA A 262 -7.16 1.78 -24.69
N PRO A 263 -6.12 2.51 -25.15
CA PRO A 263 -5.37 2.13 -26.36
C PRO A 263 -4.65 0.78 -26.25
N TRP A 264 -4.38 0.29 -25.03
CA TRP A 264 -3.69 -0.97 -24.79
C TRP A 264 -4.61 -2.20 -24.82
N LYS A 265 -5.92 -2.01 -24.93
CA LYS A 265 -6.86 -3.12 -25.16
C LYS A 265 -6.53 -3.83 -26.49
N PRO A 266 -6.89 -5.12 -26.67
CA PRO A 266 -6.51 -5.90 -27.85
C PRO A 266 -6.88 -5.24 -29.18
N ASP A 267 -8.01 -4.57 -29.22
CA ASP A 267 -8.58 -3.81 -30.33
C ASP A 267 -8.04 -2.37 -30.44
N GLY A 268 -7.41 -1.85 -29.40
CA GLY A 268 -6.86 -0.49 -29.33
C GLY A 268 -5.59 -0.26 -30.18
N THR A 269 -5.22 1.01 -30.33
CA THR A 269 -4.10 1.45 -31.18
C THR A 269 -2.71 1.02 -30.66
N MET A 270 -2.64 0.54 -29.42
CA MET A 270 -1.42 0.06 -28.75
C MET A 270 -1.53 -1.39 -28.25
N GLY A 271 -2.58 -2.12 -28.65
CA GLY A 271 -2.87 -3.48 -28.15
C GLY A 271 -1.77 -4.51 -28.43
N SER A 272 -1.10 -4.40 -29.58
CA SER A 272 0.00 -5.30 -29.96
C SER A 272 1.33 -4.57 -30.12
N GLU A 273 2.43 -5.32 -30.02
CA GLU A 273 3.77 -4.77 -30.26
C GLU A 273 3.92 -4.21 -31.68
N TYR A 274 3.34 -4.89 -32.67
CA TYR A 274 3.27 -4.42 -34.04
C TYR A 274 2.56 -3.06 -34.16
N ARG A 275 1.39 -2.90 -33.55
CA ARG A 275 0.64 -1.63 -33.59
C ARG A 275 1.42 -0.50 -32.91
N ARG A 276 2.04 -0.77 -31.77
CA ARG A 276 2.92 0.20 -31.09
C ARG A 276 4.14 0.57 -31.96
N ALA A 277 4.72 -0.39 -32.67
CA ALA A 277 5.82 -0.13 -33.60
C ALA A 277 5.37 0.72 -34.80
N ARG A 278 4.17 0.46 -35.33
CA ARG A 278 3.57 1.25 -36.41
C ARG A 278 3.33 2.70 -35.98
N GLN A 279 2.75 2.93 -34.79
CA GLN A 279 2.56 4.27 -34.22
C GLN A 279 3.90 5.03 -34.18
N ARG A 280 4.95 4.41 -33.65
CA ARG A 280 6.28 5.02 -33.59
C ARG A 280 6.87 5.37 -34.95
N ARG A 281 6.65 4.53 -35.98
CA ARG A 281 7.08 4.83 -37.37
C ARG A 281 6.33 6.00 -37.99
N GLN A 282 5.13 6.30 -37.48
CA GLN A 282 4.31 7.43 -37.89
C GLN A 282 4.54 8.66 -36.99
N ASN A 283 5.62 8.67 -36.21
CA ASN A 283 5.93 9.71 -35.23
C ASN A 283 4.86 9.93 -34.14
N ALA A 284 3.95 8.98 -33.95
CA ALA A 284 2.96 9.02 -32.89
C ALA A 284 3.52 8.43 -31.59
N ALA A 285 3.16 9.04 -30.46
CA ALA A 285 3.57 8.58 -29.15
C ALA A 285 2.95 7.22 -28.78
N THR A 286 3.71 6.45 -28.01
CA THR A 286 3.18 5.32 -27.24
C THR A 286 3.52 5.51 -25.78
N TRP A 287 2.60 5.20 -24.86
CA TRP A 287 2.80 5.47 -23.44
C TRP A 287 2.40 4.30 -22.55
N ARG A 288 2.92 4.23 -21.33
CA ARG A 288 2.56 3.23 -20.31
C ARG A 288 2.37 3.91 -18.97
N LEU A 289 1.18 3.74 -18.38
CA LEU A 289 0.89 4.18 -17.01
C LEU A 289 1.51 3.21 -15.99
N VAL A 290 2.04 3.78 -14.91
CA VAL A 290 2.43 3.07 -13.69
C VAL A 290 1.94 3.88 -12.50
N ARG A 291 0.92 3.37 -11.78
CA ARG A 291 0.29 4.07 -10.66
C ARG A 291 0.49 3.34 -9.34
N TYR A 292 0.84 4.09 -8.29
CA TYR A 292 0.90 3.61 -6.92
C TYR A 292 0.09 4.54 -6.03
N ALA A 293 -1.18 4.19 -5.81
CA ALA A 293 -2.15 5.05 -5.16
C ALA A 293 -2.36 6.37 -5.93
N ASP A 294 -2.05 7.51 -5.30
CA ASP A 294 -2.13 8.87 -5.84
C ASP A 294 -0.87 9.32 -6.62
N ASP A 295 0.26 8.64 -6.40
CA ASP A 295 1.54 8.88 -7.09
C ASP A 295 1.59 8.02 -8.36
N PHE A 296 1.79 8.63 -9.52
CA PHE A 296 1.84 7.90 -10.78
C PHE A 296 2.82 8.50 -11.77
N VAL A 297 3.32 7.64 -12.65
CA VAL A 297 4.14 8.04 -13.78
C VAL A 297 3.58 7.52 -15.09
N VAL A 298 3.68 8.35 -16.13
CA VAL A 298 3.39 7.95 -17.50
C VAL A 298 4.71 7.94 -18.26
N LEU A 299 5.15 6.75 -18.64
CA LEU A 299 6.34 6.58 -19.48
C LEU A 299 5.94 6.71 -20.93
N VAL A 300 6.65 7.53 -21.69
CA VAL A 300 6.33 7.87 -23.08
C VAL A 300 7.53 7.54 -23.97
N ASN A 301 7.25 6.79 -25.03
CA ASN A 301 8.13 6.64 -26.17
C ASN A 301 7.60 7.57 -27.27
N GLY A 302 8.28 8.70 -27.43
CA GLY A 302 7.84 9.86 -28.18
C GLY A 302 8.74 11.05 -27.86
N THR A 303 8.18 12.25 -27.87
CA THR A 303 8.89 13.52 -27.61
C THR A 303 8.38 14.20 -26.35
N GLN A 304 8.97 15.32 -25.96
CA GLN A 304 8.54 16.11 -24.79
C GLN A 304 7.11 16.63 -24.98
N GLU A 305 6.78 17.13 -26.18
CA GLU A 305 5.48 17.70 -26.52
C GLU A 305 4.36 16.66 -26.35
N HIS A 306 4.64 15.40 -26.68
CA HIS A 306 3.70 14.31 -26.44
C HIS A 306 3.39 14.08 -24.96
N VAL A 307 4.36 14.35 -24.07
CA VAL A 307 4.16 14.25 -22.63
C VAL A 307 3.33 15.43 -22.11
N GLU A 308 3.53 16.63 -22.66
CA GLU A 308 2.75 17.81 -22.35
C GLU A 308 1.28 17.65 -22.76
N LEU A 309 1.02 17.08 -23.94
CA LEU A 309 -0.34 16.72 -24.37
C LEU A 309 -0.98 15.69 -23.44
N LEU A 310 -0.25 14.66 -23.03
CA LEU A 310 -0.74 13.68 -22.05
C LEU A 310 -1.00 14.32 -20.68
N HIS A 311 -0.23 15.32 -20.28
CA HIS A 311 -0.46 16.05 -19.03
C HIS A 311 -1.81 16.79 -19.05
N GLU A 312 -2.15 17.46 -20.17
CA GLU A 312 -3.44 18.14 -20.34
C GLU A 312 -4.62 17.15 -20.39
N ASP A 313 -4.45 16.03 -21.10
CA ASP A 313 -5.44 14.95 -21.16
C ASP A 313 -5.72 14.37 -19.76
N VAL A 314 -4.68 14.08 -18.98
CA VAL A 314 -4.80 13.61 -17.60
C VAL A 314 -5.52 14.63 -16.71
N ALA A 315 -5.20 15.92 -16.84
CA ALA A 315 -5.89 16.96 -16.07
C ALA A 315 -7.38 17.01 -16.39
N THR A 316 -7.75 16.84 -17.66
CA THR A 316 -9.14 16.80 -18.13
C THR A 316 -9.90 15.61 -17.54
N VAL A 317 -9.27 14.43 -17.49
CA VAL A 317 -9.87 13.21 -16.92
C VAL A 317 -10.05 13.29 -15.41
N LEU A 318 -9.16 13.98 -14.70
CA LEU A 318 -9.22 14.12 -13.24
C LEU A 318 -10.26 15.16 -12.78
N ALA A 319 -10.54 16.18 -13.61
CA ALA A 319 -11.42 17.28 -13.23
C ALA A 319 -12.85 16.85 -12.81
N PRO A 320 -13.54 15.92 -13.52
CA PRO A 320 -14.85 15.41 -13.09
C PRO A 320 -14.84 14.68 -11.73
N LEU A 321 -13.68 14.17 -11.28
CA LEU A 321 -13.53 13.56 -9.96
C LEU A 321 -13.31 14.59 -8.85
N GLY A 322 -13.23 15.88 -9.18
CA GLY A 322 -12.84 16.95 -8.25
C GLY A 322 -11.33 16.98 -7.96
N LEU A 323 -10.52 16.29 -8.78
CA LEU A 323 -9.08 16.16 -8.56
C LEU A 323 -8.27 17.07 -9.49
N LYS A 324 -7.11 17.52 -8.99
CA LYS A 324 -6.18 18.38 -9.72
C LYS A 324 -4.76 17.85 -9.58
N LEU A 325 -3.97 17.99 -10.65
CA LEU A 325 -2.54 17.73 -10.61
C LEU A 325 -1.84 18.83 -9.81
N SER A 326 -0.80 18.48 -9.06
CA SER A 326 0.00 19.42 -8.29
C SER A 326 1.06 20.10 -9.18
N PRO A 327 0.93 21.39 -9.54
CA PRO A 327 1.87 22.03 -10.47
C PRO A 327 3.31 22.07 -9.93
N ALA A 328 3.47 22.13 -8.61
CA ALA A 328 4.77 22.20 -7.95
C ALA A 328 5.51 20.85 -7.90
N LYS A 329 4.80 19.74 -8.13
CA LYS A 329 5.38 18.38 -8.04
C LYS A 329 5.34 17.64 -9.37
N THR A 330 4.37 17.95 -10.22
CA THR A 330 4.24 17.38 -11.54
C THR A 330 5.35 17.91 -12.44
N ARG A 331 6.09 17.00 -13.09
CA ARG A 331 7.25 17.34 -13.91
C ARG A 331 7.29 16.48 -15.16
N VAL A 332 7.66 17.11 -16.28
CA VAL A 332 8.08 16.43 -17.50
C VAL A 332 9.59 16.29 -17.45
N LEU A 333 10.10 15.07 -17.59
CA LEU A 333 11.53 14.78 -17.48
C LEU A 333 11.95 13.64 -18.39
N HIS A 334 13.25 13.58 -18.70
CA HIS A 334 13.83 12.45 -19.43
C HIS A 334 14.53 11.49 -18.45
N LEU A 335 14.47 10.18 -18.72
CA LEU A 335 15.07 9.16 -17.87
C LEU A 335 16.59 9.33 -17.71
N SER A 336 17.27 10.03 -18.63
CA SER A 336 18.70 10.35 -18.49
C SER A 336 18.99 11.24 -17.29
N ASP A 337 18.07 12.14 -16.95
CA ASP A 337 18.24 13.09 -15.84
C ASP A 337 17.94 12.39 -14.51
N GLY A 338 17.04 11.40 -14.59
CA GLY A 338 16.63 10.56 -13.48
C GLY A 338 15.61 11.25 -12.58
N PHE A 339 14.80 10.44 -11.90
CA PHE A 339 13.75 10.94 -11.01
C PHE A 339 13.56 10.00 -9.82
N ASP A 340 12.90 10.52 -8.78
CA ASP A 340 12.64 9.78 -7.55
C ASP A 340 11.18 9.29 -7.54
N PHE A 341 10.96 7.98 -7.40
CA PHE A 341 9.62 7.38 -7.31
C PHE A 341 9.62 6.25 -6.28
N LEU A 342 8.64 6.24 -5.37
CA LEU A 342 8.50 5.24 -4.28
C LEU A 342 9.77 5.00 -3.44
N GLY A 343 10.61 6.04 -3.29
CA GLY A 343 11.87 6.00 -2.55
C GLY A 343 13.07 5.48 -3.36
N PHE A 344 12.89 5.20 -4.64
CA PHE A 344 13.94 4.80 -5.56
C PHE A 344 14.30 5.95 -6.49
N HIS A 345 15.58 6.10 -6.78
CA HIS A 345 16.06 7.00 -7.83
C HIS A 345 16.26 6.18 -9.11
N ILE A 346 15.47 6.47 -10.14
CA ILE A 346 15.42 5.72 -11.39
C ILE A 346 16.11 6.54 -12.47
N GLN A 347 17.08 5.93 -13.17
CA GLN A 347 17.82 6.65 -14.20
C GLN A 347 18.31 5.72 -15.31
N TRP A 348 18.13 6.16 -16.54
CA TRP A 348 18.70 5.54 -17.72
C TRP A 348 20.18 5.94 -17.84
N ARG A 349 21.06 4.94 -17.73
CA ARG A 349 22.51 5.14 -17.76
C ARG A 349 23.20 4.08 -18.59
N ARG A 350 24.35 4.43 -19.18
CA ARG A 350 25.24 3.48 -19.82
C ARG A 350 25.81 2.51 -18.79
N LYS A 351 25.76 1.21 -19.06
CA LYS A 351 26.43 0.20 -18.24
C LYS A 351 27.93 0.39 -18.38
N ARG A 352 28.61 0.57 -17.24
CA ARG A 352 30.07 0.78 -17.19
C ARG A 352 30.80 -0.34 -17.94
N GLY A 353 31.71 0.05 -18.84
CA GLY A 353 32.51 -0.88 -19.65
C GLY A 353 31.80 -1.49 -20.85
N THR A 354 30.61 -1.00 -21.22
CA THR A 354 29.87 -1.46 -22.41
C THR A 354 29.10 -0.30 -23.04
N ASP A 355 28.68 -0.42 -24.30
CA ASP A 355 27.77 0.54 -24.95
C ASP A 355 26.28 0.21 -24.72
N LYS A 356 25.98 -0.73 -23.82
CA LYS A 356 24.61 -1.08 -23.46
C LYS A 356 24.05 -0.08 -22.47
N TRP A 357 22.87 0.45 -22.77
CA TRP A 357 22.14 1.35 -21.89
C TRP A 357 21.03 0.61 -21.16
N HIS A 358 20.89 0.87 -19.86
CA HIS A 358 19.86 0.26 -19.02
C HIS A 358 19.27 1.28 -18.06
N VAL A 359 18.03 1.05 -17.67
CA VAL A 359 17.42 1.77 -16.55
C VAL A 359 17.93 1.14 -15.25
N TYR A 360 18.65 1.93 -14.46
CA TYR A 360 19.11 1.58 -13.14
C TYR A 360 18.17 2.15 -12.08
N THR A 361 18.09 1.44 -10.96
CA THR A 361 17.33 1.87 -9.79
C THR A 361 18.27 1.90 -8.61
N PHE A 362 18.46 3.09 -8.05
CA PHE A 362 19.21 3.35 -6.85
C PHE A 362 18.26 3.68 -5.70
N VAL A 363 18.77 3.78 -4.48
CA VAL A 363 17.99 4.28 -3.36
C VAL A 363 18.04 5.81 -3.36
N ALA A 364 16.88 6.47 -3.28
CA ALA A 364 16.81 7.92 -3.25
C ALA A 364 17.46 8.51 -1.97
N LYS A 365 17.86 9.78 -2.04
CA LYS A 365 18.55 10.47 -0.92
C LYS A 365 17.66 10.55 0.34
N ARG A 366 16.37 10.79 0.17
CA ARG A 366 15.42 11.00 1.28
C ARG A 366 15.24 9.78 2.18
N PRO A 367 15.01 8.55 1.66
CA PRO A 367 15.00 7.33 2.50
C PRO A 367 16.30 7.10 3.27
N ILE A 368 17.46 7.39 2.67
CA ILE A 368 18.77 7.27 3.34
C ILE A 368 18.86 8.26 4.50
N GLN A 369 18.50 9.51 4.28
CA GLN A 369 18.49 10.54 5.32
C GLN A 369 17.52 10.20 6.45
N SER A 370 16.32 9.70 6.13
CA SER A 370 15.33 9.26 7.11
C SER A 370 15.84 8.11 7.98
N LEU A 371 16.50 7.11 7.37
CA LEU A 371 17.13 6.02 8.11
C LEU A 371 18.22 6.56 9.04
N LYS A 372 19.14 7.38 8.51
CA LYS A 372 20.21 7.99 9.32
C LYS A 372 19.64 8.80 10.47
N ALA A 373 18.57 9.57 10.27
CA ALA A 373 17.90 10.31 11.32
C ALA A 373 17.34 9.40 12.42
N LYS A 374 16.62 8.32 12.05
CA LYS A 374 16.12 7.32 13.02
C LYS A 374 17.26 6.69 13.83
N ILE A 375 18.35 6.30 13.17
CA ILE A 375 19.52 5.75 13.86
C ILE A 375 20.16 6.78 14.80
N ARG A 376 20.28 8.05 14.40
CA ARG A 376 20.78 9.12 15.28
C ARG A 376 19.92 9.27 16.54
N THR A 377 18.60 9.20 16.41
CA THR A 377 17.67 9.27 17.55
C THR A 377 17.84 8.08 18.49
N LEU A 378 18.09 6.88 17.96
CA LEU A 378 18.35 5.69 18.77
C LEU A 378 19.72 5.71 19.46
N THR A 379 20.72 6.33 18.82
CA THR A 379 22.13 6.34 19.26
C THR A 379 22.56 7.74 19.72
N ARG A 380 21.74 8.40 20.56
CA ARG A 380 22.13 9.69 21.16
C ARG A 380 23.37 9.49 22.04
N ARG A 381 24.31 10.44 22.02
CA ARG A 381 25.65 10.28 22.62
C ARG A 381 25.60 9.91 24.11
N LEU A 382 24.66 10.52 24.85
CA LEU A 382 24.45 10.30 26.29
C LEU A 382 23.27 9.36 26.57
N SER A 383 22.91 8.49 25.62
CA SER A 383 21.78 7.57 25.83
C SER A 383 22.16 6.50 26.85
N GLN A 384 21.38 6.42 27.94
CA GLN A 384 21.51 5.39 28.98
C GLN A 384 20.60 4.17 28.74
N ARG A 385 20.02 4.06 27.54
CA ARG A 385 19.14 2.92 27.20
C ARG A 385 19.90 1.61 27.24
N ASP A 386 19.19 0.53 27.54
CA ASP A 386 19.74 -0.81 27.45
C ASP A 386 20.29 -1.09 26.03
N LEU A 387 21.51 -1.66 25.97
CA LEU A 387 22.20 -1.90 24.71
C LEU A 387 21.51 -3.02 23.92
N GLY A 388 21.03 -4.08 24.57
CA GLY A 388 20.34 -5.19 23.91
C GLY A 388 19.04 -4.76 23.23
N ALA A 389 18.21 -4.00 23.94
CA ALA A 389 16.98 -3.41 23.41
C ALA A 389 17.26 -2.46 22.23
N MET A 390 18.32 -1.66 22.34
CA MET A 390 18.75 -0.75 21.28
C MET A 390 19.26 -1.49 20.04
N LEU A 391 20.11 -2.50 20.20
CA LEU A 391 20.60 -3.34 19.09
C LEU A 391 19.44 -4.05 18.40
N THR A 392 18.50 -4.60 19.17
CA THR A 392 17.27 -5.22 18.64
C THR A 392 16.50 -4.22 17.78
N ARG A 393 16.30 -2.99 18.27
CA ARG A 393 15.58 -1.96 17.52
C ARG A 393 16.33 -1.51 16.27
N ILE A 394 17.65 -1.36 16.34
CA ILE A 394 18.49 -1.00 15.19
C ILE A 394 18.40 -2.10 14.13
N ASN A 395 18.59 -3.36 14.51
CA ASN A 395 18.48 -4.51 13.62
C ASN A 395 17.12 -4.55 12.92
N GLN A 396 16.02 -4.41 13.65
CA GLN A 396 14.67 -4.39 13.07
C GLN A 396 14.50 -3.27 12.03
N VAL A 397 14.95 -2.06 12.34
CA VAL A 397 14.84 -0.90 11.42
C VAL A 397 15.73 -1.09 10.20
N MET A 398 16.98 -1.49 10.40
CA MET A 398 17.98 -1.68 9.34
C MET A 398 17.59 -2.82 8.40
N HIS A 399 17.23 -4.00 8.93
CA HIS A 399 16.83 -5.15 8.12
C HIS A 399 15.53 -4.90 7.36
N GLY A 400 14.52 -4.27 7.99
CA GLY A 400 13.29 -3.90 7.29
C GLY A 400 13.56 -2.95 6.13
N TRP A 401 14.41 -1.95 6.34
CA TRP A 401 14.83 -1.01 5.31
C TRP A 401 15.62 -1.69 4.18
N ALA A 402 16.60 -2.52 4.53
CA ALA A 402 17.42 -3.23 3.56
C ALA A 402 16.60 -4.23 2.74
N ASN A 403 15.65 -4.96 3.37
CA ASN A 403 14.77 -5.88 2.66
C ASN A 403 13.86 -5.18 1.64
N TYR A 404 13.44 -3.94 1.90
CA TYR A 404 12.69 -3.14 0.94
C TYR A 404 13.57 -2.69 -0.24
N PHE A 405 14.80 -2.24 0.04
CA PHE A 405 15.72 -1.67 -0.96
C PHE A 405 16.69 -2.66 -1.62
N ARG A 406 16.70 -3.94 -1.22
CA ARG A 406 17.62 -4.97 -1.76
C ARG A 406 17.46 -5.25 -3.27
N HIS A 407 16.41 -4.71 -3.88
CA HIS A 407 16.14 -4.80 -5.31
C HIS A 407 16.74 -3.64 -6.12
N ALA A 408 17.29 -2.63 -5.45
CA ALA A 408 18.05 -1.54 -6.06
C ALA A 408 19.55 -1.89 -6.09
N VAL A 409 20.32 -1.10 -6.85
CA VAL A 409 21.78 -1.09 -6.80
C VAL A 409 22.24 -0.46 -5.49
N ALA A 410 22.29 -1.28 -4.43
CA ALA A 410 22.45 -0.81 -3.06
C ALA A 410 23.61 -1.45 -2.28
N LYS A 411 24.42 -2.34 -2.88
CA LYS A 411 25.47 -3.08 -2.15
C LYS A 411 26.47 -2.15 -1.43
N ASN A 412 27.04 -1.20 -2.15
CA ASN A 412 27.99 -0.23 -1.56
C ASN A 412 27.30 0.69 -0.53
N LEU A 413 26.02 1.02 -0.77
CA LEU A 413 25.22 1.80 0.16
C LEU A 413 24.98 1.05 1.47
N PHE A 414 24.71 -0.26 1.42
CA PHE A 414 24.54 -1.09 2.61
C PHE A 414 25.82 -1.13 3.44
N SER A 415 26.98 -1.35 2.81
CA SER A 415 28.29 -1.29 3.49
C SER A 415 28.56 0.08 4.12
N MET A 416 28.22 1.17 3.42
CA MET A 416 28.37 2.52 3.96
C MET A 416 27.45 2.77 5.17
N LEU A 417 26.23 2.25 5.15
CA LEU A 417 25.27 2.38 6.24
C LEU A 417 25.69 1.53 7.46
N ASP A 418 26.21 0.32 7.25
CA ASP A 418 26.77 -0.50 8.32
C ASP A 418 27.94 0.22 9.01
N ALA A 419 28.88 0.77 8.23
CA ALA A 419 29.98 1.56 8.76
C ALA A 419 29.49 2.80 9.52
N PHE A 420 28.43 3.46 9.04
CA PHE A 420 27.80 4.59 9.72
C PHE A 420 27.20 4.19 11.08
N VAL A 421 26.44 3.09 11.13
CA VAL A 421 25.82 2.59 12.37
C VAL A 421 26.89 2.17 13.37
N TRP A 422 27.90 1.42 12.91
CA TRP A 422 29.02 0.96 13.73
C TRP A 422 29.76 2.15 14.37
N LYS A 423 30.17 3.14 13.57
CA LYS A 423 30.86 4.35 14.06
C LYS A 423 30.04 5.09 15.13
N ARG A 424 28.71 5.12 14.98
CA ARG A 424 27.83 5.76 15.96
C ARG A 424 27.74 4.99 17.27
N LEU A 425 27.57 3.68 17.21
CA LEU A 425 27.52 2.84 18.41
C LEU A 425 28.84 2.90 19.16
N ILE A 426 29.98 2.80 18.47
CA ILE A 426 31.30 2.92 19.11
C ILE A 426 31.48 4.27 19.80
N ARG A 427 31.16 5.39 19.13
CA ARG A 427 31.26 6.73 19.74
C ARG A 427 30.36 6.90 20.95
N MET A 428 29.18 6.28 20.93
CA MET A 428 28.25 6.28 22.06
C MET A 428 28.80 5.45 23.22
N LEU A 429 29.33 4.24 22.96
CA LEU A 429 29.93 3.39 23.99
C LEU A 429 31.18 4.02 24.60
N ILE A 430 32.03 4.66 23.78
CA ILE A 430 33.16 5.47 24.24
C ILE A 430 32.68 6.55 25.22
N ALA A 431 31.64 7.29 24.86
CA ALA A 431 31.12 8.35 25.72
C ALA A 431 30.46 7.81 26.99
N ARG A 432 29.74 6.68 26.90
CA ARG A 432 29.01 6.07 28.02
C ARG A 432 29.93 5.44 29.06
N HIS A 433 31.02 4.81 28.62
CA HIS A 433 31.93 4.07 29.48
C HIS A 433 33.29 4.76 29.66
N HIS A 434 33.43 6.00 29.17
CA HIS A 434 34.68 6.77 29.19
C HIS A 434 35.88 6.01 28.60
N TRP A 435 35.64 5.17 27.59
CA TRP A 435 36.69 4.35 26.97
C TRP A 435 37.62 5.19 26.09
N ARG A 436 38.89 4.79 26.05
CA ARG A 436 39.84 5.23 25.01
C ARG A 436 39.70 4.33 23.78
N TRP A 437 40.25 4.76 22.65
CA TRP A 437 40.22 3.95 21.42
C TRP A 437 40.90 2.58 21.58
N MET A 438 41.93 2.49 22.43
CA MET A 438 42.60 1.23 22.76
C MET A 438 41.66 0.23 23.44
N ASP A 439 40.76 0.69 24.31
CA ASP A 439 39.78 -0.18 24.99
C ASP A 439 38.77 -0.74 23.99
N VAL A 440 38.35 0.07 23.03
CA VAL A 440 37.48 -0.38 21.92
C VAL A 440 38.18 -1.46 21.09
N ARG A 441 39.45 -1.23 20.72
CA ARG A 441 40.23 -2.22 19.97
C ARG A 441 40.37 -3.51 20.78
N ARG A 442 40.71 -3.44 22.06
CA ARG A 442 40.84 -4.62 22.93
C ARG A 442 39.53 -5.41 23.05
N ARG A 443 38.37 -4.74 23.10
CA ARG A 443 37.06 -5.38 23.29
C ARG A 443 36.44 -5.92 22.00
N PHE A 444 36.64 -5.24 20.88
CA PHE A 444 35.95 -5.55 19.62
C PHE A 444 36.90 -6.04 18.53
N THR A 445 38.13 -6.45 18.86
CA THR A 445 39.01 -7.13 17.90
C THR A 445 39.51 -8.45 18.47
N THR A 446 39.65 -9.43 17.59
CA THR A 446 40.29 -10.71 17.89
C THR A 446 41.82 -10.56 17.92
N ALA A 447 42.53 -11.58 18.42
CA ALA A 447 43.99 -11.63 18.38
C ALA A 447 44.57 -11.50 16.96
N THR A 448 43.81 -11.91 15.93
CA THR A 448 44.18 -11.77 14.52
C THR A 448 43.82 -10.42 13.91
N GLY A 449 43.28 -9.49 14.70
CA GLY A 449 42.91 -8.13 14.26
C GLY A 449 41.54 -8.02 13.57
N ARG A 450 40.77 -9.11 13.47
CA ARG A 450 39.40 -9.08 12.91
C ARG A 450 38.43 -8.44 13.91
N TRP A 451 37.60 -7.51 13.43
CA TRP A 451 36.55 -6.88 14.23
C TRP A 451 35.43 -7.87 14.59
N LEU A 452 35.06 -7.89 15.87
CA LEU A 452 33.92 -8.60 16.42
C LEU A 452 32.64 -7.75 16.29
N PRO A 453 31.46 -8.39 16.14
CA PRO A 453 30.20 -7.67 16.16
C PRO A 453 29.96 -7.01 17.52
N ILE A 454 29.26 -5.88 17.52
CA ILE A 454 28.82 -5.24 18.77
C ILE A 454 27.66 -6.08 19.31
N SER A 455 27.81 -6.62 20.52
CA SER A 455 26.82 -7.49 21.16
C SER A 455 26.46 -7.05 22.58
N ALA A 456 25.29 -7.47 23.03
CA ALA A 456 24.80 -7.35 24.40
C ALA A 456 24.01 -8.61 24.76
N GLY A 457 24.59 -9.47 25.60
CA GLY A 457 24.05 -10.81 25.86
C GLY A 457 23.98 -11.62 24.56
N THR A 458 22.78 -12.09 24.22
CA THR A 458 22.51 -12.88 23.00
C THR A 458 22.22 -12.03 21.75
N VAL A 459 22.14 -10.70 21.89
CA VAL A 459 21.78 -9.81 20.77
C VAL A 459 23.03 -9.19 20.15
N GLU A 460 23.24 -9.43 18.87
CA GLU A 460 24.34 -8.85 18.10
C GLU A 460 23.86 -7.88 17.02
N LEU A 461 24.66 -6.86 16.72
CA LEU A 461 24.47 -5.99 15.56
C LEU A 461 24.68 -6.80 14.28
N ARG A 462 23.62 -6.91 13.46
CA ARG A 462 23.66 -7.67 12.22
C ARG A 462 23.86 -6.74 11.01
N PRO A 463 24.94 -6.93 10.23
CA PRO A 463 25.23 -6.06 9.10
C PRO A 463 24.24 -6.30 7.95
N ILE A 464 23.68 -5.22 7.40
CA ILE A 464 22.78 -5.33 6.25
C ILE A 464 23.53 -5.59 4.94
N ALA A 465 24.84 -5.34 4.88
CA ALA A 465 25.69 -5.68 3.75
C ALA A 465 25.71 -7.20 3.48
N ALA A 466 25.39 -8.04 4.47
CA ALA A 466 25.26 -9.48 4.28
C ALA A 466 24.00 -9.88 3.48
N ILE A 467 22.99 -9.00 3.41
CA ILE A 467 21.75 -9.26 2.66
C ILE A 467 22.07 -9.26 1.17
N PRO A 468 21.74 -10.32 0.42
CA PRO A 468 22.03 -10.38 -1.00
C PRO A 468 21.13 -9.42 -1.78
N ILE A 469 21.78 -8.62 -2.64
CA ILE A 469 21.09 -7.80 -3.64
C ILE A 469 20.53 -8.73 -4.71
N THR A 470 19.24 -8.63 -4.97
CA THR A 470 18.52 -9.52 -5.88
C THR A 470 17.72 -8.68 -6.86
N ARG A 471 17.88 -8.91 -8.17
CA ARG A 471 17.04 -8.23 -9.16
C ARG A 471 15.58 -8.63 -8.96
N TYR A 472 14.69 -7.66 -8.89
CA TYR A 472 13.26 -7.95 -8.80
C TYR A 472 12.77 -8.49 -10.14
N ARG A 473 12.00 -9.59 -10.12
CA ARG A 473 11.41 -10.18 -11.32
C ARG A 473 10.21 -9.34 -11.75
N TRP A 474 10.22 -8.86 -12.98
CA TRP A 474 9.05 -8.20 -13.56
C TRP A 474 7.90 -9.20 -13.69
N ARG A 475 6.75 -8.86 -13.10
CA ARG A 475 5.56 -9.72 -13.04
C ARG A 475 4.43 -9.26 -13.97
N ALA A 476 4.38 -7.99 -14.35
CA ALA A 476 3.38 -7.43 -15.26
C ALA A 476 1.94 -7.80 -14.84
N ALA A 477 1.10 -8.19 -15.82
CA ALA A 477 -0.24 -8.73 -15.60
C ALA A 477 -0.27 -10.13 -14.94
N ARG A 478 0.86 -10.81 -14.72
CA ARG A 478 0.93 -12.17 -14.14
C ARG A 478 0.94 -12.19 -12.61
N ILE A 479 0.55 -11.09 -11.96
CA ILE A 479 0.39 -11.04 -10.51
C ILE A 479 -0.91 -11.79 -10.19
N PRO A 480 -0.87 -12.94 -9.50
CA PRO A 480 -2.07 -13.70 -9.21
C PRO A 480 -2.97 -12.91 -8.27
N SER A 481 -4.28 -12.98 -8.53
CA SER A 481 -5.30 -12.54 -7.57
C SER A 481 -5.17 -13.37 -6.28
N PRO A 482 -5.52 -12.83 -5.10
CA PRO A 482 -5.76 -13.64 -3.91
C PRO A 482 -6.92 -14.62 -4.09
N TRP A 483 -7.83 -14.36 -5.04
CA TRP A 483 -9.01 -15.16 -5.30
C TRP A 483 -8.86 -15.95 -6.60
N PRO A 484 -8.73 -17.28 -6.54
CA PRO A 484 -8.55 -18.10 -7.74
C PRO A 484 -9.81 -18.09 -8.62
N LEU A 485 -9.62 -18.06 -9.94
CA LEU A 485 -10.72 -18.13 -10.90
C LEU A 485 -11.19 -19.57 -11.17
N THR A 486 -10.35 -20.55 -10.89
CA THR A 486 -10.66 -21.99 -11.02
C THR A 486 -10.90 -22.59 -9.64
N VAL A 487 -11.96 -23.39 -9.50
CA VAL A 487 -12.11 -24.30 -8.35
C VAL A 487 -11.10 -25.41 -8.61
N ASN A 488 -10.19 -25.70 -7.67
CA ASN A 488 -9.49 -26.98 -7.71
C ASN A 488 -10.60 -28.03 -7.52
N ALA A 489 -10.96 -28.68 -8.63
CA ALA A 489 -11.93 -29.77 -8.65
C ALA A 489 -11.40 -30.96 -7.85
#